data_AF-A0A7J8HG81-F1
#
_entry.id   AF-A0A7J8HG81-F1
#
_cell.length_a   1.000
_cell.length_b   1.000
_cell.length_c   1.000
_cell.angle_alpha   90.00
_cell.angle_beta   90.00
_cell.angle_gamma   90.00
#
_symmetry.space_group_name_H-M   'P 1'
#
loop_
_entity.id
_entity.type
_entity.pdbx_description
1 polymer ?
#
loop_
_entity_poly.entity_id
_entity_poly.type
_entity_poly.pdbx_seq_one_letter_code
_entity_poly.pdbx_strand_id
1 'polypeptide(L)'
;MEKITEIRDLTTQIMNIKSEISKFEDTLKHYKVYKDFLYNLSPKDWLEEQEKKHLAFKHAKEVAKAPKENTLFFTQGDKGPEIKGKMGSREGQGPRKPWKMLHLIRAGQILSSAISLQQGSQPSVSDRLDPKGSSSALPMQEDPDSDEEELELYFTEPQQLLDVFTKLEEQNLSLIQNTQEMEETLEELSFTLKNTQIRMDREVNQLKQWITTLMMAITKEEETAAELELKARVFHFGEYKGAQEDKLLESLNCKVLDVYRQCVGVQQESNLGTVQMLTIIEHQLDELLENLERVPQVKIEQAEKAKEKERRQRLREEKAKMQKQLQEERLQRAQARAQAEIKKKRGRRLVFRSRPPALKTKEEPENELLDKEKEEQLFFFT
;
A
#
# COMPACT_ATOMS: atom_id res chain seq x y z
N MET A 1 43.78 -24.75 111.81
CA MET A 1 42.66 -25.17 110.94
C MET A 1 41.85 -23.98 110.44
N GLU A 2 41.56 -22.97 111.28
CA GLU A 2 40.79 -21.77 110.92
C GLU A 2 41.36 -20.93 109.77
N LYS A 3 42.70 -20.82 109.66
CA LYS A 3 43.33 -20.05 108.56
C LYS A 3 43.16 -20.71 107.19
N ILE A 4 42.98 -22.03 107.13
CA ILE A 4 42.78 -22.76 105.86
C ILE A 4 41.34 -22.59 105.36
N THR A 5 40.36 -22.54 106.27
CA THR A 5 38.97 -22.25 105.92
C THR A 5 38.82 -20.80 105.45
N GLU A 6 39.48 -19.85 106.11
CA GLU A 6 39.49 -18.42 105.71
C GLU A 6 40.10 -18.21 104.31
N ILE A 7 41.21 -18.91 103.97
CA ILE A 7 41.80 -18.87 102.63
C ILE A 7 40.86 -19.44 101.57
N ARG A 8 40.13 -20.53 101.88
CA ARG A 8 39.16 -21.14 100.94
C ARG A 8 37.97 -20.22 100.69
N ASP A 9 37.46 -19.57 101.72
CA ASP A 9 36.39 -18.58 101.60
C ASP A 9 36.84 -17.37 100.77
N LEU A 10 38.03 -16.82 101.06
CA LEU A 10 38.61 -15.73 100.26
C LEU A 10 38.84 -16.13 98.80
N THR A 11 39.30 -17.36 98.54
CA THR A 11 39.49 -17.87 97.16
C THR A 11 38.16 -17.94 96.41
N THR A 12 37.09 -18.35 97.10
CA THR A 12 35.75 -18.44 96.53
C THR A 12 35.20 -17.03 96.25
N GLN A 13 35.40 -16.07 97.16
CA GLN A 13 35.05 -14.66 96.94
C GLN A 13 35.83 -14.06 95.76
N ILE A 14 37.13 -14.32 95.63
CA ILE A 14 37.93 -13.88 94.48
C ILE A 14 37.40 -14.48 93.18
N MET A 15 37.02 -15.76 93.18
CA MET A 15 36.46 -16.40 91.99
C MET A 15 35.10 -15.80 91.60
N ASN A 16 34.23 -15.51 92.58
CA ASN A 16 32.96 -14.83 92.35
C ASN A 16 33.17 -13.42 91.80
N ILE A 17 34.03 -12.62 92.42
CA ILE A 17 34.37 -11.26 91.95
C ILE A 17 34.95 -11.29 90.54
N LYS A 18 35.86 -12.23 90.24
CA LYS A 18 36.39 -12.39 88.87
C LYS A 18 35.29 -12.75 87.86
N SER A 19 34.35 -13.60 88.26
CA SER A 19 33.21 -13.94 87.39
C SER A 19 32.27 -12.73 87.18
N GLU A 20 32.09 -11.89 88.19
CA GLU A 20 31.31 -10.65 88.10
C GLU A 20 32.02 -9.62 87.22
N ILE A 21 33.34 -9.45 87.38
CA ILE A 21 34.16 -8.59 86.51
C ILE A 21 34.00 -9.03 85.06
N SER A 22 34.11 -10.33 84.76
CA SER A 22 33.92 -10.84 83.39
C SER A 22 32.52 -10.53 82.84
N LYS A 23 31.46 -10.64 83.66
CA LYS A 23 30.10 -10.27 83.25
C LYS A 23 29.97 -8.77 82.99
N PHE A 24 30.58 -7.94 83.84
CA PHE A 24 30.58 -6.50 83.64
C PHE A 24 31.39 -6.08 82.42
N GLU A 25 32.53 -6.71 82.16
CA GLU A 25 33.32 -6.49 80.93
C GLU A 25 32.51 -6.82 79.68
N ASP A 26 31.79 -7.95 79.68
CA ASP A 26 30.94 -8.31 78.54
C ASP A 26 29.76 -7.34 78.40
N THR A 27 29.13 -6.92 79.50
CA THR A 27 28.06 -5.92 79.47
C THR A 27 28.56 -4.57 78.96
N LEU A 28 29.77 -4.16 79.36
CA LEU A 28 30.42 -2.94 78.89
C LEU A 28 30.67 -2.98 77.38
N LYS A 29 31.08 -4.13 76.82
CA LYS A 29 31.24 -4.28 75.36
C LYS A 29 29.90 -4.04 74.64
N HIS A 30 28.79 -4.56 75.15
CA HIS A 30 27.47 -4.33 74.56
C HIS A 30 27.10 -2.84 74.62
N TYR A 31 27.34 -2.17 75.76
CA TYR A 31 27.09 -0.73 75.87
C TYR A 31 27.97 0.11 74.94
N LYS A 32 29.24 -0.28 74.72
CA LYS A 32 30.10 0.36 73.71
C LYS A 32 29.48 0.24 72.30
N VAL A 33 29.02 -0.96 71.92
CA VAL A 33 28.35 -1.18 70.62
C VAL A 33 27.05 -0.36 70.49
N TYR A 34 26.22 -0.30 71.54
CA TYR A 34 24.99 0.50 71.51
C TYR A 34 25.28 1.99 71.46
N LYS A 35 26.30 2.46 72.19
CA LYS A 35 26.78 3.84 72.10
C LYS A 35 27.15 4.18 70.66
N ASP A 36 28.01 3.38 70.03
CA ASP A 36 28.43 3.59 68.63
C ASP A 36 27.25 3.59 67.66
N PHE A 37 26.28 2.69 67.85
CA PHE A 37 25.06 2.65 67.04
C PHE A 37 24.24 3.95 67.17
N LEU A 38 24.05 4.46 68.39
CA LEU A 38 23.34 5.72 68.62
C LEU A 38 24.09 6.92 68.02
N TYR A 39 25.43 6.93 68.06
CA TYR A 39 26.22 7.95 67.37
C TYR A 39 26.02 7.92 65.86
N ASN A 40 25.99 6.74 65.25
CA ASN A 40 25.78 6.60 63.80
C ASN A 40 24.37 7.03 63.35
N LEU A 41 23.37 6.94 64.24
CA LEU A 41 22.01 7.40 63.98
C LEU A 41 21.76 8.85 64.37
N SER A 42 22.68 9.47 65.09
CA SER A 42 22.55 10.87 65.50
C SER A 42 22.61 11.79 64.27
N PRO A 43 21.80 12.86 64.22
CA PRO A 43 21.84 13.79 63.10
C PRO A 43 23.25 14.37 62.87
N LYS A 44 23.67 14.41 61.60
CA LYS A 44 25.02 14.90 61.21
C LYS A 44 25.27 16.32 61.70
N ASP A 45 24.28 17.19 61.59
CA ASP A 45 24.35 18.58 62.06
C ASP A 45 24.65 18.69 63.56
N TRP A 46 24.12 17.75 64.36
CA TRP A 46 24.38 17.71 65.81
C TRP A 46 25.76 17.13 66.12
N LEU A 47 26.20 16.09 65.39
CA LEU A 47 27.54 15.52 65.52
C LEU A 47 28.64 16.52 65.19
N GLU A 48 28.48 17.30 64.13
CA GLU A 48 29.42 18.34 63.71
C GLU A 48 29.55 19.44 64.78
N GLU A 49 28.44 19.84 65.41
CA GLU A 49 28.45 20.83 66.49
C GLU A 49 29.11 20.28 67.76
N GLN A 50 28.94 18.98 68.07
CA GLN A 50 29.63 18.33 69.18
C GLN A 50 31.14 18.20 68.94
N GLU A 51 31.55 17.81 67.73
CA GLU A 51 32.97 17.74 67.36
C GLU A 51 33.64 19.11 67.46
N LYS A 52 32.96 20.17 67.01
CA LYS A 52 33.43 21.55 67.12
C LYS A 52 33.56 22.01 68.57
N LYS A 53 32.61 21.68 69.44
CA LYS A 53 32.70 21.96 70.88
C LYS A 53 33.88 21.22 71.51
N HIS A 54 34.09 19.96 71.16
CA HIS A 54 35.20 19.16 71.65
C HIS A 54 36.56 19.71 71.18
N LEU A 55 36.67 20.11 69.90
CA LEU A 55 37.86 20.78 69.37
C LEU A 55 38.12 22.12 70.07
N ALA A 56 37.08 22.91 70.32
CA ALA A 56 37.20 24.18 71.06
C ALA A 56 37.65 23.94 72.52
N PHE A 57 37.15 22.90 73.16
CA PHE A 57 37.55 22.50 74.52
C PHE A 57 39.00 22.00 74.56
N LYS A 58 39.42 21.16 73.61
CA LYS A 58 40.82 20.72 73.47
C LYS A 58 41.76 21.91 73.27
N HIS A 59 41.41 22.83 72.37
CA HIS A 59 42.18 24.04 72.13
C HIS A 59 42.22 24.95 73.38
N ALA A 60 41.13 25.06 74.14
CA ALA A 60 41.11 25.81 75.41
C ALA A 60 41.98 25.15 76.51
N LYS A 61 41.97 23.81 76.60
CA LYS A 61 42.79 23.03 77.54
C LYS A 61 44.28 23.10 77.19
N GLU A 62 44.62 23.18 75.91
CA GLU A 62 45.99 23.34 75.40
C GLU A 62 46.52 24.76 75.63
N VAL A 63 45.69 25.79 75.39
CA VAL A 63 46.01 27.20 75.71
C VAL A 63 46.21 27.42 77.22
N ALA A 64 45.46 26.72 78.07
CA ALA A 64 45.64 26.76 79.52
C ALA A 64 46.91 26.04 80.02
N LYS A 65 47.49 25.13 79.21
CA LYS A 65 48.73 24.38 79.53
C LYS A 65 50.01 24.97 78.95
N ALA A 66 49.94 26.07 78.19
CA ALA A 66 51.14 26.76 77.69
C ALA A 66 51.93 27.44 78.83
N PRO A 67 53.26 27.22 78.96
CA PRO A 67 54.06 27.78 80.03
C PRO A 67 54.33 29.28 79.84
N LYS A 68 54.12 30.06 80.90
CA LYS A 68 54.48 31.48 81.01
C LYS A 68 55.98 31.63 81.22
N GLU A 69 56.70 32.13 80.22
CA GLU A 69 57.99 32.82 80.42
C GLU A 69 57.81 34.33 80.23
N ASN A 70 57.78 35.02 81.38
CA ASN A 70 58.33 36.34 81.73
C ASN A 70 59.14 37.11 80.65
N THR A 71 59.29 38.43 80.60
CA THR A 71 58.90 39.61 81.39
C THR A 71 59.62 40.78 80.72
N LEU A 72 58.97 41.91 80.43
CA LEU A 72 59.65 43.21 80.38
C LEU A 72 58.75 44.31 80.97
N PHE A 73 59.12 44.76 82.16
CA PHE A 73 58.68 46.00 82.80
C PHE A 73 59.22 47.21 82.02
N PHE A 74 58.44 48.30 81.93
CA PHE A 74 58.82 49.65 82.43
C PHE A 74 57.64 50.62 82.29
N THR A 75 57.33 51.32 83.39
CA THR A 75 56.36 52.42 83.48
C THR A 75 57.09 53.77 83.59
N GLN A 76 56.43 54.83 83.07
CA GLN A 76 56.54 56.26 83.44
C GLN A 76 57.76 57.02 82.89
N GLY A 77 57.69 58.19 82.25
CA GLY A 77 56.61 59.10 81.85
C GLY A 77 57.21 60.51 81.68
N ASP A 78 56.88 61.30 80.64
CA ASP A 78 56.96 62.77 80.70
C ASP A 78 56.14 63.49 79.60
N LYS A 79 55.84 64.77 79.85
CA LYS A 79 54.77 65.61 79.27
C LYS A 79 55.09 66.24 77.88
N GLY A 80 54.02 66.57 77.11
CA GLY A 80 54.01 67.15 75.74
C GLY A 80 54.33 68.66 75.63
N PRO A 81 53.77 69.47 74.69
CA PRO A 81 52.95 69.22 73.48
C PRO A 81 53.37 70.07 72.22
N GLU A 82 52.47 70.18 71.22
CA GLU A 82 52.41 71.08 70.02
C GLU A 82 53.03 70.58 68.69
N ILE A 83 52.57 70.86 67.45
CA ILE A 83 51.37 71.43 66.79
C ILE A 83 51.56 71.21 65.25
N LYS A 84 50.46 70.99 64.49
CA LYS A 84 50.19 71.23 63.04
C LYS A 84 50.82 70.40 61.90
N GLY A 85 49.91 70.05 60.96
CA GLY A 85 50.15 69.88 59.51
C GLY A 85 49.52 68.60 58.95
N LYS A 86 48.19 68.53 58.70
CA LYS A 86 47.45 68.87 57.47
C LYS A 86 47.94 68.20 56.16
N MET A 87 46.98 67.50 55.54
CA MET A 87 46.78 67.23 54.10
C MET A 87 47.32 65.91 53.51
N GLY A 88 46.43 65.17 52.84
CA GLY A 88 46.82 64.16 51.85
C GLY A 88 45.74 63.12 51.55
N SER A 89 44.87 63.41 50.57
CA SER A 89 43.83 62.54 50.01
C SER A 89 44.39 61.67 48.86
N ARG A 90 43.58 60.68 48.44
CA ARG A 90 43.63 59.85 47.21
C ARG A 90 44.59 58.66 47.18
N GLU A 91 44.37 57.60 46.41
CA GLU A 91 43.23 56.98 45.70
C GLU A 91 43.85 55.78 44.95
N GLY A 92 43.09 54.69 44.78
CA GLY A 92 43.35 53.63 43.77
C GLY A 92 44.15 52.43 44.28
N GLN A 93 43.92 51.19 43.83
CA GLN A 93 43.03 50.63 42.81
C GLN A 93 42.99 49.09 43.06
N GLY A 94 41.94 48.40 42.55
CA GLY A 94 41.55 47.00 42.84
C GLY A 94 42.52 45.90 42.34
N PRO A 95 42.07 44.69 41.89
CA PRO A 95 40.71 44.22 41.52
C PRO A 95 40.33 42.88 42.24
N ARG A 96 39.09 42.38 42.29
CA ARG A 96 38.29 41.81 41.18
C ARG A 96 36.87 41.53 41.69
N LYS A 97 35.89 41.83 40.85
CA LYS A 97 34.56 41.21 40.78
C LYS A 97 34.37 40.79 39.30
N PRO A 98 33.21 40.32 38.84
CA PRO A 98 32.22 39.36 39.39
C PRO A 98 31.88 38.29 38.31
N TRP A 99 30.94 37.36 38.58
CA TRP A 99 29.66 37.26 37.85
C TRP A 99 28.85 36.02 38.18
N LYS A 100 27.53 36.18 38.04
CA LYS A 100 26.43 35.26 38.35
C LYS A 100 25.95 34.56 37.08
N MET A 101 25.49 33.32 37.25
CA MET A 101 24.27 32.68 36.72
C MET A 101 23.99 32.54 35.19
N LEU A 102 23.47 31.34 34.86
CA LEU A 102 22.61 30.88 33.74
C LEU A 102 23.23 30.41 32.40
N HIS A 103 22.99 29.13 32.06
CA HIS A 103 22.37 28.56 30.83
C HIS A 103 22.56 27.02 30.85
N LEU A 104 21.50 26.20 30.95
CA LEU A 104 20.64 25.62 29.89
C LEU A 104 21.23 24.37 29.18
N ILE A 105 20.64 23.21 29.51
CA ILE A 105 20.32 22.00 28.70
C ILE A 105 21.17 21.72 27.46
N ARG A 106 21.95 20.62 27.49
CA ARG A 106 22.08 19.62 26.39
C ARG A 106 22.83 18.37 26.87
N ALA A 107 22.15 17.24 27.01
CA ALA A 107 22.80 15.94 27.10
C ALA A 107 22.02 14.94 26.24
N GLY A 108 22.54 14.65 25.07
CA GLY A 108 22.14 13.53 24.23
C GLY A 108 23.41 12.78 23.87
N GLN A 109 23.47 11.50 24.25
CA GLN A 109 24.26 10.40 23.68
C GLN A 109 24.37 9.28 24.73
N ILE A 110 23.53 8.24 24.61
CA ILE A 110 23.81 6.93 25.21
C ILE A 110 23.85 5.94 24.05
N LEU A 111 25.03 5.37 23.84
CA LEU A 111 25.27 4.24 22.95
C LEU A 111 24.53 3.01 23.46
N SER A 112 23.89 2.32 22.53
CA SER A 112 23.40 0.95 22.66
C SER A 112 24.55 -0.02 22.96
N SER A 113 24.36 -0.90 23.93
CA SER A 113 25.07 -2.19 24.01
C SER A 113 24.09 -3.28 24.43
N ALA A 114 24.03 -4.30 23.58
CA ALA A 114 23.14 -5.44 23.66
C ALA A 114 23.45 -6.34 24.87
N ILE A 115 22.40 -6.88 25.49
CA ILE A 115 22.50 -7.90 26.53
C ILE A 115 21.92 -9.19 25.94
N SER A 116 22.81 -10.13 25.63
CA SER A 116 22.45 -11.50 25.30
C SER A 116 22.29 -12.28 26.59
N LEU A 117 21.09 -12.86 26.74
CA LEU A 117 20.68 -13.76 27.78
C LEU A 117 21.32 -15.14 27.56
N GLN A 118 22.01 -15.70 28.56
CA GLN A 118 22.17 -17.15 28.63
C GLN A 118 22.28 -17.64 30.08
N GLN A 119 21.28 -18.43 30.46
CA GLN A 119 21.20 -19.23 31.67
C GLN A 119 22.17 -20.43 31.57
N GLY A 120 22.69 -20.88 32.72
CA GLY A 120 23.01 -22.29 32.91
C GLY A 120 24.23 -22.58 33.78
N SER A 121 23.96 -23.22 34.91
CA SER A 121 24.78 -24.27 35.58
C SER A 121 25.29 -23.98 37.00
N GLN A 122 24.93 -24.94 37.84
CA GLN A 122 25.00 -25.13 39.30
C GLN A 122 26.43 -25.29 39.88
N PRO A 123 26.59 -25.41 41.23
CA PRO A 123 27.75 -24.98 42.00
C PRO A 123 28.75 -26.10 42.29
N SER A 124 29.98 -25.71 42.63
CA SER A 124 30.90 -26.60 43.33
C SER A 124 31.82 -25.83 44.28
N VAL A 125 31.83 -26.33 45.51
CA VAL A 125 32.67 -25.95 46.65
C VAL A 125 34.15 -26.21 46.36
N SER A 126 35.00 -25.24 46.65
CA SER A 126 36.37 -25.47 47.09
C SER A 126 36.74 -24.41 48.11
N ASP A 127 36.67 -24.85 49.35
CA ASP A 127 37.05 -24.14 50.57
C ASP A 127 38.59 -24.09 50.63
N ARG A 128 39.15 -22.88 50.52
CA ARG A 128 40.56 -22.62 50.88
C ARG A 128 40.72 -21.17 51.29
N LEU A 129 40.61 -21.00 52.60
CA LEU A 129 41.16 -19.95 53.47
C LEU A 129 42.16 -18.99 52.80
N ASP A 130 41.81 -17.69 52.81
CA ASP A 130 42.67 -16.56 53.23
C ASP A 130 41.86 -15.23 53.13
N PRO A 131 41.42 -14.61 54.24
CA PRO A 131 40.94 -13.24 54.22
C PRO A 131 42.14 -12.30 54.39
N LYS A 132 42.63 -11.74 53.29
CA LYS A 132 43.54 -10.59 53.34
C LYS A 132 42.77 -9.39 53.85
N GLY A 133 43.07 -9.01 55.09
CA GLY A 133 42.47 -7.92 55.81
C GLY A 133 42.46 -6.60 55.05
N SER A 134 41.32 -5.93 55.13
CA SER A 134 41.21 -4.48 55.08
C SER A 134 40.17 -4.07 56.10
N SER A 135 40.47 -4.36 57.37
CA SER A 135 39.97 -3.55 58.47
C SER A 135 40.67 -2.20 58.37
N SER A 136 39.97 -1.17 57.95
CA SER A 136 40.32 0.20 58.34
C SER A 136 40.00 0.35 59.83
N ALA A 137 40.77 -0.35 60.66
CA ALA A 137 40.81 -0.12 62.08
C ALA A 137 41.81 1.02 62.31
N LEU A 138 41.29 2.23 62.44
CA LEU A 138 42.03 3.29 63.11
C LEU A 138 42.27 2.81 64.55
N PRO A 139 43.51 2.71 65.03
CA PRO A 139 43.74 2.44 66.44
C PRO A 139 43.42 3.74 67.19
N MET A 140 42.22 3.82 67.76
CA MET A 140 41.96 4.75 68.86
C MET A 140 42.76 4.20 70.03
N GLN A 141 43.95 4.75 70.21
CA GLN A 141 44.79 4.55 71.38
C GLN A 141 44.05 5.22 72.56
N GLU A 142 43.31 4.43 73.34
CA GLU A 142 42.72 4.87 74.61
C GLU A 142 43.88 5.10 75.60
N ASP A 143 44.29 6.36 75.77
CA ASP A 143 45.09 6.79 76.92
C ASP A 143 44.23 6.63 78.19
N PRO A 144 44.69 5.88 79.22
CA PRO A 144 43.84 5.50 80.36
C PRO A 144 43.69 6.60 81.43
N ASP A 145 43.97 7.87 81.11
CA ASP A 145 44.02 8.96 82.11
C ASP A 145 43.50 10.31 81.58
N SER A 146 42.55 10.28 80.64
CA SER A 146 41.67 11.43 80.41
C SER A 146 40.33 11.08 81.00
N ASP A 147 39.89 11.81 82.03
CA ASP A 147 38.47 11.94 82.36
C ASP A 147 37.76 12.39 81.07
N GLU A 148 37.29 11.40 80.31
CA GLU A 148 36.51 11.57 79.10
C GLU A 148 35.11 11.90 79.59
N GLU A 149 34.86 13.21 79.78
CA GLU A 149 33.53 13.76 80.01
C GLU A 149 32.56 13.03 79.09
N GLU A 150 31.64 12.30 79.72
CA GLU A 150 30.65 11.43 79.10
C GLU A 150 29.94 12.21 77.98
N LEU A 151 30.37 12.01 76.71
CA LEU A 151 29.78 12.74 75.59
C LEU A 151 28.27 12.47 75.59
N GLU A 152 27.50 13.54 75.79
CA GLU A 152 26.05 13.55 75.87
C GLU A 152 25.47 12.89 74.62
N LEU A 153 24.63 11.87 74.78
CA LEU A 153 23.97 11.20 73.65
C LEU A 153 22.85 12.09 73.09
N TYR A 154 22.69 12.10 71.77
CA TYR A 154 21.58 12.82 71.14
C TYR A 154 20.21 12.28 71.57
N PHE A 155 20.12 10.96 71.76
CA PHE A 155 18.90 10.27 72.17
C PHE A 155 18.87 10.13 73.69
N THR A 156 17.93 10.81 74.34
CA THR A 156 17.74 10.76 75.81
C THR A 156 16.63 9.78 76.20
N GLU A 157 15.63 9.60 75.33
CA GLU A 157 14.50 8.71 75.56
C GLU A 157 14.43 7.63 74.45
N PRO A 158 14.20 6.35 74.78
CA PRO A 158 14.11 5.28 73.79
C PRO A 158 13.04 5.52 72.71
N GLN A 159 11.97 6.26 73.04
CA GLN A 159 10.89 6.59 72.11
C GLN A 159 11.40 7.43 70.92
N GLN A 160 12.37 8.33 71.13
CA GLN A 160 12.91 9.17 70.07
C GLN A 160 13.55 8.34 68.95
N LEU A 161 14.20 7.22 69.31
CA LEU A 161 14.79 6.31 68.34
C LEU A 161 13.72 5.54 67.56
N LEU A 162 12.67 5.08 68.24
CA LEU A 162 11.54 4.40 67.61
C LEU A 162 10.81 5.35 66.64
N ASP A 163 10.58 6.60 67.03
CA ASP A 163 9.95 7.61 66.17
C ASP A 163 10.79 7.90 64.91
N VAL A 164 12.14 7.93 65.04
CA VAL A 164 13.04 8.04 63.89
C VAL A 164 12.90 6.83 62.96
N PHE A 165 12.83 5.61 63.51
CA PHE A 165 12.63 4.40 62.69
C PHE A 165 11.26 4.38 62.01
N THR A 166 10.19 4.75 62.71
CA THR A 166 8.85 4.85 62.13
C THR A 166 8.82 5.87 61.00
N LYS A 167 9.44 7.05 61.20
CA LYS A 167 9.54 8.06 60.14
C LYS A 167 10.37 7.58 58.95
N LEU A 168 11.46 6.86 59.19
CA LEU A 168 12.27 6.26 58.11
C LEU A 168 11.50 5.17 57.37
N GLU A 169 10.70 4.37 58.08
CA GLU A 169 9.82 3.37 57.49
C GLU A 169 8.74 4.03 56.61
N GLU A 170 8.07 5.05 57.11
CA GLU A 170 7.10 5.85 56.33
C GLU A 170 7.74 6.48 55.09
N GLN A 171 8.94 7.04 55.22
CA GLN A 171 9.70 7.60 54.09
C GLN A 171 10.08 6.54 53.07
N ASN A 172 10.58 5.38 53.52
CA ASN A 172 10.93 4.28 52.63
C ASN A 172 9.69 3.72 51.91
N LEU A 173 8.57 3.56 52.61
CA LEU A 173 7.31 3.13 52.00
C LEU A 173 6.81 4.16 50.97
N SER A 174 6.89 5.45 51.29
CA SER A 174 6.53 6.52 50.34
C SER A 174 7.43 6.52 49.11
N LEU A 175 8.75 6.30 49.26
CA LEU A 175 9.69 6.19 48.15
C LEU A 175 9.40 4.96 47.28
N ILE A 176 9.10 3.81 47.89
CA ILE A 176 8.75 2.59 47.16
C ILE A 176 7.47 2.82 46.35
N GLN A 177 6.43 3.37 46.99
CA GLN A 177 5.17 3.65 46.32
C GLN A 177 5.37 4.63 45.15
N ASN A 178 6.10 5.73 45.37
CA ASN A 178 6.37 6.70 44.30
C ASN A 178 7.18 6.09 43.14
N THR A 179 8.13 5.21 43.45
CA THR A 179 8.92 4.51 42.43
C THR A 179 8.02 3.57 41.61
N GLN A 180 7.11 2.84 42.26
CA GLN A 180 6.18 1.96 41.58
C GLN A 180 5.17 2.74 40.72
N GLU A 181 4.58 3.81 41.25
CA GLU A 181 3.67 4.68 40.46
C GLU A 181 4.41 5.27 39.24
N MET A 182 5.66 5.72 39.41
CA MET A 182 6.48 6.20 38.30
C MET A 182 6.77 5.09 37.29
N GLU A 183 7.08 3.88 37.74
CA GLU A 183 7.31 2.71 36.88
C GLU A 183 6.06 2.39 36.05
N GLU A 184 4.89 2.34 36.67
CA GLU A 184 3.60 2.12 35.99
C GLU A 184 3.34 3.19 34.91
N THR A 185 3.54 4.48 35.24
CA THR A 185 3.39 5.55 34.24
C THR A 185 4.39 5.43 33.09
N LEU A 186 5.62 5.00 33.36
CA LEU A 186 6.65 4.80 32.35
C LEU A 186 6.29 3.60 31.46
N GLU A 187 5.76 2.52 32.03
CA GLU A 187 5.27 1.37 31.27
C GLU A 187 4.10 1.75 30.35
N GLU A 188 3.12 2.51 30.84
CA GLU A 188 2.01 3.04 30.05
C GLU A 188 2.49 3.93 28.89
N LEU A 189 3.40 4.86 29.17
CA LEU A 189 4.02 5.70 28.13
C LEU A 189 4.81 4.86 27.13
N SER A 190 5.55 3.85 27.57
CA SER A 190 6.29 2.96 26.69
C SER A 190 5.36 2.15 25.78
N PHE A 191 4.21 1.70 26.31
CA PHE A 191 3.20 0.96 25.59
C PHE A 191 2.53 1.84 24.53
N THR A 192 2.12 3.06 24.90
CA THR A 192 1.53 4.02 23.95
C THR A 192 2.52 4.42 22.85
N LEU A 193 3.80 4.61 23.18
CA LEU A 193 4.86 4.86 22.20
C LEU A 193 5.05 3.68 21.24
N LYS A 194 5.10 2.43 21.75
CA LYS A 194 5.18 1.25 20.90
C LYS A 194 3.97 1.12 19.97
N ASN A 195 2.76 1.34 20.48
CA ASN A 195 1.55 1.26 19.67
C ASN A 195 1.48 2.35 18.58
N THR A 196 1.87 3.58 18.92
CA THR A 196 1.95 4.68 17.95
C THR A 196 3.02 4.43 16.89
N GLN A 197 4.18 3.89 17.27
CA GLN A 197 5.23 3.47 16.35
C GLN A 197 4.71 2.40 15.37
N ILE A 198 4.04 1.36 15.87
CA ILE A 198 3.45 0.30 15.02
C ILE A 198 2.42 0.89 14.05
N ARG A 199 1.59 1.84 14.49
CA ARG A 199 0.62 2.51 13.63
C ARG A 199 1.31 3.31 12.53
N MET A 200 2.31 4.13 12.89
CA MET A 200 3.08 4.91 11.92
C MET A 200 3.80 4.00 10.91
N ASP A 201 4.40 2.89 11.37
CA ASP A 201 5.08 1.94 10.48
C ASP A 201 4.10 1.28 9.48
N ARG A 202 2.87 0.99 9.92
CA ARG A 202 1.81 0.52 9.00
C ARG A 202 1.46 1.56 7.95
N GLU A 203 1.26 2.82 8.34
CA GLU A 203 0.97 3.92 7.41
C GLU A 203 2.12 4.13 6.42
N VAL A 204 3.38 4.14 6.89
CA VAL A 204 4.56 4.23 6.03
C VAL A 204 4.61 3.08 5.02
N ASN A 205 4.29 1.86 5.44
CA ASN A 205 4.27 0.71 4.54
C ASN A 205 3.14 0.80 3.51
N GLN A 206 1.96 1.30 3.89
CA GLN A 206 0.86 1.55 2.96
C GLN A 206 1.25 2.62 1.92
N LEU A 207 1.85 3.73 2.36
CA LEU A 207 2.34 4.77 1.45
C LEU A 207 3.40 4.23 0.48
N LYS A 208 4.34 3.40 0.95
CA LYS A 208 5.32 2.74 0.09
C LYS A 208 4.64 1.86 -0.97
N GLN A 209 3.64 1.07 -0.59
CA GLN A 209 2.88 0.26 -1.54
C GLN A 209 2.17 1.11 -2.58
N TRP A 210 1.51 2.21 -2.17
CA TRP A 210 0.88 3.15 -3.11
C TRP A 210 1.87 3.78 -4.06
N ILE A 211 3.05 4.18 -3.58
CA ILE A 211 4.13 4.68 -4.43
C ILE A 211 4.52 3.63 -5.46
N THR A 212 4.73 2.38 -5.06
CA THR A 212 5.07 1.30 -6.00
C THR A 212 3.97 1.07 -7.04
N THR A 213 2.70 1.04 -6.63
CA THR A 213 1.58 0.87 -7.56
C THR A 213 1.47 2.03 -8.54
N LEU A 214 1.60 3.28 -8.07
CA LEU A 214 1.59 4.46 -8.93
C LEU A 214 2.77 4.48 -9.89
N MET A 215 3.97 4.11 -9.44
CA MET A 215 5.14 3.99 -10.30
C MET A 215 4.91 2.94 -11.41
N MET A 216 4.36 1.78 -11.08
CA MET A 216 4.02 0.75 -12.08
C MET A 216 2.95 1.23 -13.08
N ALA A 217 1.98 2.01 -12.62
CA ALA A 217 0.96 2.59 -13.49
C ALA A 217 1.57 3.64 -14.44
N ILE A 218 2.46 4.49 -13.94
CA ILE A 218 3.19 5.48 -14.75
C ILE A 218 4.03 4.78 -15.82
N THR A 219 4.83 3.76 -15.45
CA THR A 219 5.66 3.05 -16.43
C THR A 219 4.82 2.38 -17.51
N LYS A 220 3.69 1.78 -17.13
CA LYS A 220 2.77 1.16 -18.09
C LYS A 220 2.15 2.20 -19.02
N GLU A 221 1.74 3.35 -18.48
CA GLU A 221 1.18 4.45 -19.28
C GLU A 221 2.24 5.00 -20.25
N GLU A 222 3.48 5.20 -19.79
CA GLU A 222 4.62 5.62 -20.62
C GLU A 222 4.90 4.61 -21.74
N GLU A 223 4.87 3.31 -21.45
CA GLU A 223 4.99 2.25 -22.46
C GLU A 223 3.86 2.34 -23.49
N THR A 224 2.60 2.47 -23.07
CA THR A 224 1.47 2.61 -23.99
C THR A 224 1.54 3.90 -24.82
N ALA A 225 2.04 4.99 -24.23
CA ALA A 225 2.24 6.26 -24.93
C ALA A 225 3.33 6.11 -26.00
N ALA A 226 4.44 5.43 -25.69
CA ALA A 226 5.50 5.14 -26.64
C ALA A 226 5.03 4.20 -27.77
N GLU A 227 4.23 3.18 -27.45
CA GLU A 227 3.62 2.29 -28.45
C GLU A 227 2.67 3.06 -29.38
N LEU A 228 1.82 3.93 -28.83
CA LEU A 228 0.92 4.77 -29.62
C LEU A 228 1.68 5.79 -30.47
N GLU A 229 2.76 6.37 -29.95
CA GLU A 229 3.62 7.27 -30.71
C GLU A 229 4.29 6.53 -31.87
N LEU A 230 4.84 5.33 -31.63
CA LEU A 230 5.41 4.49 -32.68
C LEU A 230 4.35 4.16 -33.72
N LYS A 231 3.16 3.74 -33.28
CA LYS A 231 2.02 3.45 -34.16
C LYS A 231 1.69 4.67 -35.01
N ALA A 232 1.50 5.83 -34.39
CA ALA A 232 1.28 7.09 -35.09
C ALA A 232 2.39 7.34 -36.12
N ARG A 233 3.68 7.33 -35.73
CA ARG A 233 4.79 7.53 -36.67
C ARG A 233 4.74 6.56 -37.85
N VAL A 234 4.50 5.27 -37.62
CA VAL A 234 4.39 4.26 -38.69
C VAL A 234 3.21 4.56 -39.62
N PHE A 235 2.03 4.92 -39.08
CA PHE A 235 0.87 5.31 -39.88
C PHE A 235 1.06 6.64 -40.62
N HIS A 236 1.90 7.55 -40.10
CA HIS A 236 2.22 8.85 -40.73
C HIS A 236 3.38 8.77 -41.75
N PHE A 237 4.21 7.72 -41.72
CA PHE A 237 5.34 7.53 -42.65
C PHE A 237 4.94 6.91 -43.99
N GLY A 238 3.83 6.18 -44.04
CA GLY A 238 3.16 5.92 -45.31
C GLY A 238 2.35 7.16 -45.67
N GLU A 239 2.32 7.57 -46.94
CA GLU A 239 1.27 8.47 -47.42
C GLU A 239 -0.07 7.89 -46.97
N TYR A 240 -0.64 8.40 -45.88
CA TYR A 240 -1.91 7.93 -45.36
C TYR A 240 -2.96 8.32 -46.39
N LYS A 241 -3.24 7.38 -47.29
CA LYS A 241 -4.29 7.48 -48.30
C LYS A 241 -5.67 7.33 -47.66
N GLY A 242 -5.84 7.68 -46.37
CA GLY A 242 -7.13 7.65 -45.70
C GLY A 242 -8.20 8.41 -46.49
N ALA A 243 -7.86 9.55 -47.08
CA ALA A 243 -8.80 10.27 -47.95
C ALA A 243 -9.21 9.51 -49.23
N GLN A 244 -8.42 8.56 -49.73
CA GLN A 244 -8.77 7.67 -50.85
C GLN A 244 -9.50 6.41 -50.36
N GLU A 245 -9.07 5.85 -49.23
CA GLU A 245 -9.69 4.68 -48.59
C GLU A 245 -11.08 5.01 -48.03
N ASP A 246 -11.27 6.18 -47.42
CA ASP A 246 -12.57 6.69 -46.95
C ASP A 246 -13.52 6.92 -48.11
N LYS A 247 -13.04 7.47 -49.24
CA LYS A 247 -13.85 7.61 -50.47
C LYS A 247 -14.27 6.26 -51.03
N LEU A 248 -13.38 5.27 -50.98
CA LEU A 248 -13.69 3.91 -51.40
C LEU A 248 -14.73 3.28 -50.46
N LEU A 249 -14.58 3.47 -49.15
CA LEU A 249 -15.49 2.96 -48.14
C LEU A 249 -16.89 3.57 -48.29
N GLU A 250 -16.98 4.88 -48.52
CA GLU A 250 -18.24 5.59 -48.80
C GLU A 250 -18.88 5.04 -50.08
N SER A 251 -18.09 4.85 -51.14
CA SER A 251 -18.59 4.26 -52.40
C SER A 251 -19.11 2.83 -52.20
N LEU A 252 -18.44 2.02 -51.38
CA LEU A 252 -18.88 0.67 -51.04
C LEU A 252 -20.17 0.72 -50.22
N ASN A 253 -20.25 1.62 -49.24
CA ASN A 253 -21.45 1.81 -48.42
C ASN A 253 -22.67 2.18 -49.30
N CYS A 254 -22.51 3.13 -50.23
CA CYS A 254 -23.54 3.47 -51.21
C CYS A 254 -23.99 2.26 -52.06
N LYS A 255 -23.06 1.42 -52.52
CA LYS A 255 -23.41 0.20 -53.28
C LYS A 255 -24.18 -0.81 -52.43
N VAL A 256 -23.75 -1.01 -51.18
CA VAL A 256 -24.44 -1.92 -50.25
C VAL A 256 -25.84 -1.41 -49.95
N LEU A 257 -26.00 -0.11 -49.75
CA LEU A 257 -27.30 0.55 -49.62
C LEU A 257 -28.18 0.32 -50.85
N ASP A 258 -27.64 0.51 -52.06
CA ASP A 258 -28.39 0.31 -53.31
C ASP A 258 -28.89 -1.14 -53.43
N VAL A 259 -28.04 -2.13 -53.16
CA VAL A 259 -28.42 -3.55 -53.18
C VAL A 259 -29.45 -3.87 -52.10
N TYR A 260 -29.24 -3.37 -50.87
CA TYR A 260 -30.16 -3.55 -49.76
C TYR A 260 -31.57 -3.04 -50.11
N ARG A 261 -31.66 -1.84 -50.68
CA ARG A 261 -32.92 -1.24 -51.14
C ARG A 261 -33.61 -2.07 -52.21
N GLN A 262 -32.84 -2.64 -53.13
CA GLN A 262 -33.37 -3.46 -54.22
C GLN A 262 -33.87 -4.84 -53.75
N CYS A 263 -33.20 -5.43 -52.75
CA CYS A 263 -33.49 -6.79 -52.26
C CYS A 263 -34.51 -6.84 -51.12
N VAL A 264 -34.48 -5.88 -50.19
CA VAL A 264 -35.25 -5.92 -48.92
C VAL A 264 -36.39 -4.89 -48.87
N GLY A 265 -36.26 -3.78 -49.62
CA GLY A 265 -37.23 -2.68 -49.64
C GLY A 265 -36.91 -1.52 -48.70
N VAL A 266 -37.64 -0.40 -48.83
CA VAL A 266 -37.31 0.93 -48.27
C VAL A 266 -37.64 1.06 -46.76
N GLN A 267 -38.22 0.04 -46.14
CA GLN A 267 -38.97 0.19 -44.90
C GLN A 267 -38.12 0.12 -43.62
N GLN A 268 -36.83 -0.25 -43.72
CA GLN A 268 -35.90 -0.40 -42.58
C GLN A 268 -34.64 0.48 -42.67
N GLU A 269 -34.67 1.56 -43.44
CA GLU A 269 -33.45 2.28 -43.85
C GLU A 269 -32.76 3.10 -42.73
N SER A 270 -33.42 3.48 -41.63
CA SER A 270 -32.93 4.63 -40.87
C SER A 270 -31.85 4.40 -39.80
N ASN A 271 -31.36 3.18 -39.54
CA ASN A 271 -30.30 2.96 -38.52
C ASN A 271 -29.33 1.78 -38.76
N LEU A 272 -29.32 1.16 -39.94
CA LEU A 272 -28.50 -0.04 -40.15
C LEU A 272 -27.06 0.35 -40.57
N GLY A 273 -26.06 -0.28 -39.95
CA GLY A 273 -24.67 -0.19 -40.40
C GLY A 273 -24.43 -1.04 -41.66
N THR A 274 -23.40 -0.73 -42.45
CA THR A 274 -23.07 -1.44 -43.71
C THR A 274 -22.94 -2.96 -43.50
N VAL A 275 -22.34 -3.39 -42.39
CA VAL A 275 -22.21 -4.82 -42.06
C VAL A 275 -23.56 -5.45 -41.78
N GLN A 276 -24.45 -4.76 -41.07
CA GLN A 276 -25.80 -5.26 -40.77
C GLN A 276 -26.65 -5.37 -42.05
N MET A 277 -26.52 -4.40 -42.97
CA MET A 277 -27.17 -4.46 -44.28
C MET A 277 -26.70 -5.69 -45.07
N LEU A 278 -25.38 -5.97 -45.09
CA LEU A 278 -24.82 -7.15 -45.74
C LEU A 278 -25.35 -8.45 -45.15
N THR A 279 -25.43 -8.56 -43.81
CA THR A 279 -26.00 -9.75 -43.15
C THR A 279 -27.45 -10.00 -43.54
N ILE A 280 -28.25 -8.94 -43.68
CA ILE A 280 -29.65 -9.07 -44.11
C ILE A 280 -29.73 -9.46 -45.59
N ILE A 281 -28.88 -8.90 -46.45
CA ILE A 281 -28.81 -9.28 -47.87
C ILE A 281 -28.42 -10.76 -48.01
N GLU A 282 -27.42 -11.22 -47.26
CA GLU A 282 -26.97 -12.61 -47.23
C GLU A 282 -28.11 -13.54 -46.82
N HIS A 283 -28.81 -13.21 -45.73
CA HIS A 283 -29.96 -14.00 -45.28
C HIS A 283 -31.08 -14.06 -46.34
N GLN A 284 -31.40 -12.95 -47.01
CA GLN A 284 -32.37 -12.94 -48.10
C GLN A 284 -31.91 -13.77 -49.30
N LEU A 285 -30.61 -13.76 -49.61
CA LEU A 285 -30.06 -14.58 -50.67
C LEU A 285 -30.18 -16.07 -50.34
N ASP A 286 -29.87 -16.47 -49.11
CA ASP A 286 -30.04 -17.84 -48.64
C ASP A 286 -31.50 -18.30 -48.70
N GLU A 287 -32.45 -17.47 -48.24
CA GLU A 287 -33.88 -17.77 -48.34
C GLU A 287 -34.33 -17.96 -49.80
N LEU A 288 -33.86 -17.12 -50.72
CA LEU A 288 -34.17 -17.24 -52.15
C LEU A 288 -33.57 -18.51 -52.75
N LEU A 289 -32.35 -18.90 -52.36
CA LEU A 289 -31.72 -20.13 -52.80
C LEU A 289 -32.46 -21.37 -52.27
N GLU A 290 -32.82 -21.40 -51.00
CA GLU A 290 -33.65 -22.49 -50.44
C GLU A 290 -35.00 -22.60 -51.16
N ASN A 291 -35.65 -21.47 -51.43
CA ASN A 291 -36.90 -21.44 -52.17
C ASN A 291 -36.73 -21.98 -53.59
N LEU A 292 -35.61 -21.70 -54.24
CA LEU A 292 -35.28 -22.22 -55.57
C LEU A 292 -35.09 -23.74 -55.56
N GLU A 293 -34.42 -24.29 -54.56
CA GLU A 293 -34.25 -25.74 -54.41
C GLU A 293 -35.56 -26.47 -54.10
N ARG A 294 -36.46 -25.83 -53.35
CA ARG A 294 -37.77 -26.39 -53.00
C ARG A 294 -38.82 -26.26 -54.10
N VAL A 295 -38.50 -25.64 -55.25
CA VAL A 295 -39.47 -25.49 -56.35
C VAL A 295 -39.88 -26.88 -56.86
N PRO A 296 -41.19 -27.23 -56.84
CA PRO A 296 -41.66 -28.52 -57.29
C PRO A 296 -41.31 -28.79 -58.76
N GLN A 297 -40.76 -29.97 -59.05
CA GLN A 297 -40.35 -30.38 -60.40
C GLN A 297 -41.47 -30.22 -61.45
N VAL A 298 -42.72 -30.43 -61.04
CA VAL A 298 -43.90 -30.26 -61.90
C VAL A 298 -44.02 -28.83 -62.44
N LYS A 299 -43.71 -27.80 -61.63
CA LYS A 299 -43.73 -26.40 -62.08
C LYS A 299 -42.59 -26.11 -63.05
N ILE A 300 -41.43 -26.72 -62.84
CA ILE A 300 -40.26 -26.60 -63.72
C ILE A 300 -40.59 -27.18 -65.09
N GLU A 301 -41.11 -28.40 -65.16
CA GLU A 301 -41.51 -29.03 -66.42
C GLU A 301 -42.61 -28.25 -67.16
N GLN A 302 -43.56 -27.65 -66.44
CA GLN A 302 -44.58 -26.79 -67.04
C GLN A 302 -43.96 -25.51 -67.64
N ALA A 303 -43.03 -24.89 -66.93
CA ALA A 303 -42.30 -23.72 -67.41
C ALA A 303 -41.43 -24.04 -68.64
N GLU A 304 -40.74 -25.18 -68.64
CA GLU A 304 -39.97 -25.68 -69.79
C GLU A 304 -40.87 -25.94 -71.00
N LYS A 305 -41.99 -26.64 -70.80
CA LYS A 305 -42.98 -26.88 -71.87
C LYS A 305 -43.55 -25.58 -72.41
N ALA A 306 -43.80 -24.58 -71.55
CA ALA A 306 -44.26 -23.26 -71.97
C ALA A 306 -43.20 -22.51 -72.79
N LYS A 307 -41.95 -22.45 -72.31
CA LYS A 307 -40.81 -21.85 -73.04
C LYS A 307 -40.56 -22.53 -74.39
N GLU A 308 -40.59 -23.86 -74.43
CA GLU A 308 -40.40 -24.62 -75.67
C GLU A 308 -41.60 -24.44 -76.62
N LYS A 309 -42.83 -24.36 -76.10
CA LYS A 309 -44.01 -24.03 -76.92
C LYS A 309 -43.93 -22.63 -77.50
N GLU A 310 -43.52 -21.64 -76.70
CA GLU A 310 -43.30 -20.26 -77.15
C GLU A 310 -42.21 -20.21 -78.24
N ARG A 311 -41.07 -20.87 -78.01
CA ARG A 311 -39.99 -20.97 -78.99
C ARG A 311 -40.47 -21.58 -80.32
N ARG A 312 -41.21 -22.69 -80.25
CA ARG A 312 -41.80 -23.33 -81.44
C ARG A 312 -42.82 -22.45 -82.14
N GLN A 313 -43.60 -21.68 -81.38
CA GLN A 313 -44.58 -20.76 -81.90
C GLN A 313 -43.89 -19.61 -82.64
N ARG A 314 -42.88 -18.97 -82.03
CA ARG A 314 -42.05 -17.94 -82.67
C ARG A 314 -41.44 -18.43 -83.99
N LEU A 315 -40.87 -19.64 -84.01
CA LEU A 315 -40.30 -20.22 -85.23
C LEU A 315 -41.35 -20.47 -86.32
N ARG A 316 -42.54 -20.95 -85.96
CA ARG A 316 -43.65 -21.17 -86.90
C ARG A 316 -44.19 -19.85 -87.46
N GLU A 317 -44.33 -18.84 -86.61
CA GLU A 317 -44.76 -17.49 -87.00
C GLU A 317 -43.76 -16.84 -87.94
N GLU A 318 -42.45 -16.94 -87.65
CA GLU A 318 -41.40 -16.47 -88.55
C GLU A 318 -41.46 -17.18 -89.92
N LYS A 319 -41.59 -18.52 -89.94
CA LYS A 319 -41.69 -19.29 -91.19
C LYS A 319 -42.95 -18.95 -91.99
N ALA A 320 -44.09 -18.81 -91.33
CA ALA A 320 -45.34 -18.42 -91.97
C ALA A 320 -45.29 -17.00 -92.52
N LYS A 321 -44.66 -16.07 -91.80
CA LYS A 321 -44.43 -14.69 -92.24
C LYS A 321 -43.57 -14.67 -93.50
N MET A 322 -42.48 -15.44 -93.54
CA MET A 322 -41.64 -15.58 -94.74
C MET A 322 -42.39 -16.15 -95.94
N GLN A 323 -43.22 -17.19 -95.74
CA GLN A 323 -44.04 -17.76 -96.82
C GLN A 323 -45.11 -16.79 -97.32
N LYS A 324 -45.77 -16.05 -96.40
CA LYS A 324 -46.76 -15.04 -96.75
C LYS A 324 -46.15 -13.90 -97.57
N GLN A 325 -44.96 -13.42 -97.18
CA GLN A 325 -44.23 -12.42 -97.96
C GLN A 325 -43.92 -12.92 -99.37
N LEU A 326 -43.48 -14.17 -99.52
CA LEU A 326 -43.21 -14.75 -100.84
C LEU A 326 -44.49 -14.89 -101.69
N GLN A 327 -45.61 -15.30 -101.08
CA GLN A 327 -46.90 -15.38 -101.76
C GLN A 327 -47.44 -14.00 -102.15
N GLU A 328 -47.31 -13.02 -101.27
CA GLU A 328 -47.69 -11.63 -101.51
C GLU A 328 -46.86 -11.03 -102.65
N GLU A 329 -45.54 -11.26 -102.68
CA GLU A 329 -44.67 -10.83 -103.78
C GLU A 329 -45.08 -11.47 -105.12
N ARG A 330 -45.45 -12.76 -105.11
CA ARG A 330 -45.98 -13.44 -106.32
C ARG A 330 -47.30 -12.83 -106.77
N LEU A 331 -48.21 -12.56 -105.85
CA LEU A 331 -49.51 -11.96 -106.14
C LEU A 331 -49.35 -10.54 -106.68
N GLN A 332 -48.51 -9.71 -106.05
CA GLN A 332 -48.17 -8.37 -106.52
C GLN A 332 -47.56 -8.41 -107.93
N ARG A 333 -46.62 -9.34 -108.18
CA ARG A 333 -46.04 -9.53 -109.53
C ARG A 333 -47.07 -10.01 -110.56
N ALA A 334 -48.09 -10.76 -110.16
CA ALA A 334 -49.20 -11.16 -111.04
C ALA A 334 -50.17 -9.99 -111.30
N GLN A 335 -50.52 -9.22 -110.27
CA GLN A 335 -51.36 -8.03 -110.38
C GLN A 335 -50.70 -6.95 -111.24
N ALA A 336 -49.40 -6.68 -111.06
CA ALA A 336 -48.63 -5.77 -111.90
C ALA A 336 -48.63 -6.22 -113.37
N ARG A 337 -48.56 -7.53 -113.63
CA ARG A 337 -48.69 -8.10 -114.98
C ARG A 337 -50.09 -7.94 -115.56
N ALA A 338 -51.14 -8.00 -114.74
CA ALA A 338 -52.53 -7.82 -115.17
C ALA A 338 -52.91 -6.35 -115.40
N GLN A 339 -52.37 -5.44 -114.58
CA GLN A 339 -52.55 -3.98 -114.71
C GLN A 339 -51.67 -3.36 -115.79
N ALA A 340 -50.58 -4.05 -116.19
CA ALA A 340 -49.75 -3.62 -117.30
C ALA A 340 -50.62 -3.43 -118.55
N GLU A 341 -50.49 -2.26 -119.16
CA GLU A 341 -51.34 -1.85 -120.26
C GLU A 341 -51.32 -2.89 -121.38
N ILE A 342 -52.48 -3.50 -121.66
CA ILE A 342 -52.63 -4.45 -122.77
C ILE A 342 -52.42 -3.65 -124.05
N LYS A 343 -51.21 -3.76 -124.62
CA LYS A 343 -50.87 -3.16 -125.92
C LYS A 343 -51.77 -3.79 -126.99
N LYS A 344 -52.86 -3.12 -127.35
CA LYS A 344 -53.71 -3.51 -128.48
C LYS A 344 -52.89 -3.38 -129.75
N LYS A 345 -52.43 -4.51 -130.30
CA LYS A 345 -51.75 -4.52 -131.59
C LYS A 345 -52.72 -4.03 -132.67
N ARG A 346 -52.42 -2.90 -133.31
CA ARG A 346 -53.04 -2.53 -134.58
C ARG A 346 -52.38 -3.35 -135.68
N GLY A 347 -53.05 -4.41 -136.10
CA GLY A 347 -52.63 -5.34 -137.14
C GLY A 347 -53.82 -6.16 -137.66
N ARG A 348 -53.61 -6.92 -138.74
CA ARG A 348 -54.66 -7.71 -139.44
C ARG A 348 -55.52 -8.52 -138.46
N ARG A 349 -56.84 -8.56 -138.74
CA ARG A 349 -57.86 -9.29 -137.97
C ARG A 349 -57.39 -10.73 -137.72
N LEU A 350 -57.42 -11.17 -136.46
CA LEU A 350 -57.09 -12.54 -136.07
C LEU A 350 -58.03 -13.49 -136.82
N VAL A 351 -57.50 -14.27 -137.77
CA VAL A 351 -58.27 -15.32 -138.44
C VAL A 351 -58.32 -16.51 -137.49
N PHE A 352 -59.53 -16.90 -137.08
CA PHE A 352 -59.73 -18.10 -136.26
C PHE A 352 -59.16 -19.31 -137.01
N ARG A 353 -58.06 -19.86 -136.48
CA ARG A 353 -57.59 -21.20 -136.82
C ARG A 353 -58.56 -22.18 -136.17
N SER A 354 -58.79 -23.33 -136.82
CA SER A 354 -59.72 -24.39 -136.42
C SER A 354 -59.77 -24.61 -134.90
N ARG A 355 -60.99 -24.81 -134.36
CA ARG A 355 -61.24 -25.08 -132.95
C ARG A 355 -60.30 -26.19 -132.44
N PRO A 356 -59.68 -26.04 -131.26
CA PRO A 356 -58.98 -27.13 -130.61
C PRO A 356 -59.92 -28.34 -130.46
N PRO A 357 -59.41 -29.59 -130.53
CA PRO A 357 -60.19 -30.76 -130.22
C PRO A 357 -60.91 -30.56 -128.89
N ALA A 358 -62.21 -30.88 -128.84
CA ALA A 358 -62.98 -30.80 -127.61
C ALA A 358 -62.20 -31.56 -126.52
N LEU A 359 -61.84 -30.86 -125.44
CA LEU A 359 -61.45 -31.52 -124.22
C LEU A 359 -62.63 -32.43 -123.88
N LYS A 360 -62.41 -33.73 -124.01
CA LYS A 360 -63.28 -34.71 -123.40
C LYS A 360 -63.34 -34.30 -121.94
N THR A 361 -64.53 -33.89 -121.49
CA THR A 361 -64.90 -34.00 -120.10
C THR A 361 -64.62 -35.46 -119.75
N LYS A 362 -63.47 -35.72 -119.14
CA LYS A 362 -63.50 -36.70 -118.07
C LYS A 362 -64.40 -36.00 -117.05
N GLU A 363 -65.63 -36.46 -116.98
CA GLU A 363 -66.30 -36.55 -115.70
C GLU A 363 -65.25 -37.17 -114.76
N GLU A 364 -64.56 -36.32 -114.01
CA GLU A 364 -64.24 -36.77 -112.66
C GLU A 364 -65.60 -37.12 -112.06
N PRO A 365 -65.74 -38.34 -111.53
CA PRO A 365 -67.00 -38.73 -110.94
C PRO A 365 -67.45 -37.62 -110.00
N GLU A 366 -68.74 -37.31 -110.03
CA GLU A 366 -69.41 -36.95 -108.78
C GLU A 366 -69.08 -38.08 -107.81
N ASN A 367 -67.93 -38.00 -107.14
CA ASN A 367 -67.84 -38.43 -105.78
C ASN A 367 -68.77 -37.46 -105.06
N GLU A 368 -70.04 -37.85 -105.06
CA GLU A 368 -70.92 -37.72 -103.93
C GLU A 368 -70.04 -37.57 -102.69
N LEU A 369 -70.27 -36.48 -101.96
CA LEU A 369 -69.79 -36.31 -100.62
C LEU A 369 -70.09 -37.61 -99.87
N LEU A 370 -69.12 -38.52 -99.81
CA LEU A 370 -69.18 -39.64 -98.90
C LEU A 370 -69.08 -38.98 -97.54
N ASP A 371 -70.25 -38.94 -96.92
CA ASP A 371 -70.45 -38.54 -95.55
C ASP A 371 -69.36 -39.19 -94.71
N LYS A 372 -68.54 -38.38 -94.04
CA LYS A 372 -67.43 -38.86 -93.20
C LYS A 372 -67.89 -39.91 -92.19
N GLU A 373 -69.17 -39.91 -91.86
CA GLU A 373 -69.85 -40.86 -91.00
C GLU A 373 -69.85 -42.32 -91.54
N LYS A 374 -69.80 -42.54 -92.87
CA LYS A 374 -69.72 -43.90 -93.45
C LYS A 374 -68.31 -44.48 -93.47
N GLU A 375 -67.28 -43.63 -93.54
CA GLU A 375 -65.88 -44.06 -93.48
C GLU A 375 -65.48 -44.42 -92.04
N GLU A 376 -66.03 -43.69 -91.04
CA GLU A 376 -65.85 -44.00 -89.62
C GLU A 376 -66.56 -45.31 -89.19
N GLN A 377 -67.72 -45.65 -89.79
CA GLN A 377 -68.40 -46.93 -89.49
C GLN A 377 -67.66 -48.17 -90.03
N LEU A 378 -66.89 -48.05 -91.12
CA LEU A 378 -66.10 -49.15 -91.68
C LEU A 378 -64.79 -49.39 -90.92
N PHE A 379 -64.28 -48.39 -90.19
CA PHE A 379 -63.05 -48.54 -89.39
C PHE A 379 -63.30 -49.13 -87.98
N PHE A 380 -64.53 -49.04 -87.46
CA PHE A 380 -64.87 -49.48 -86.09
C PHE A 380 -65.60 -50.83 -85.98
N PHE A 381 -65.92 -51.52 -87.08
CA PHE A 381 -66.52 -52.87 -87.06
C PHE A 381 -65.78 -53.92 -87.91
N THR A 382 -64.46 -53.80 -88.02
CA THR A 382 -63.58 -54.96 -88.28
C THR A 382 -62.68 -55.15 -87.08
#